data_AF-A0A1F5CMX2-F1
#
_entry.id   AF-A0A1F5CMX2-F1
#
_cell.length_a   1.000
_cell.length_b   1.000
_cell.length_c   1.000
_cell.angle_alpha   90.00
_cell.angle_beta   90.00
_cell.angle_gamma   90.00
#
_symmetry.space_group_name_H-M   'P 1'
#
loop_
_entity.id
_entity.type
_entity.pdbx_description
1 polymer ?
#
loop_
_entity_poly.entity_id
_entity_poly.type
_entity_poly.pdbx_seq_one_letter_code
_entity_poly.pdbx_strand_id
1 'polypeptide(L)'
;MVKNRELVAILFTVFALVPFACTCSAQSRQYYLGQEWVKIWINPDGSIDLFYNVSITLESGPNIHYVLIGQPKSDFTIDQAVDQYARSLPTTDASSGSDYAAQVNFTEPLGAGQTVWFTLMTNVTHMIYEDNKTNVGMQFTPTWWSQARVLDLRVSIVLPLGVNVSMVGTSIEYWDNVSNETDGRLSVFWERQNLEPNQKYSFGVSFPKEFVQEYDTQPPNGFSIDFSSFAPYIVGFLFLIGFIFIVVVGIIAASKKQYLSPQISMETLGVKHGLTAVEASYLLDLKPAKIVTEILYSLLKKRAVWVEATKPSIKLRIMPDFQSKTGTSETPLRHYEIAFLKAIEEDGALNEEKLAETIMSLRDNTEEKMRGYCRRDTIDYYRNIVTKAWTQVEQAGTPELASNAYDEQLLWLLLDPNVKDHTQTAFQNRAFEPNPLWLWYWYGYTHYNPNPIIKPSTTIPTLPTKPPSIPGAEFANNVATSLESTANNIVVNVEKFANSILPSPLSKASNEPTQHNATCVCACHACACACACVSCACACAGGGVG
;
A
#
# COMPACT_ATOMS: atom_id res chain seq x y z
N MET A 1 -16.53 -40.43 24.29
CA MET A 1 -15.66 -39.23 24.17
C MET A 1 -15.33 -39.02 22.71
N VAL A 2 -16.17 -38.26 21.99
CA VAL A 2 -15.91 -37.87 20.61
C VAL A 2 -14.86 -36.76 20.65
N LYS A 3 -13.76 -36.94 19.91
CA LYS A 3 -12.61 -36.02 19.90
C LYS A 3 -13.07 -34.63 19.46
N ASN A 4 -12.85 -33.62 20.30
CA ASN A 4 -13.19 -32.20 20.05
C ASN A 4 -12.73 -31.66 18.67
N ARG A 5 -11.76 -32.31 18.01
CA ARG A 5 -11.29 -31.95 16.66
C ARG A 5 -12.32 -32.24 15.55
N GLU A 6 -13.14 -33.29 15.68
CA GLU A 6 -14.13 -33.63 14.66
C GLU A 6 -15.36 -32.73 14.74
N LEU A 7 -15.74 -32.33 15.96
CA LEU A 7 -16.82 -31.36 16.19
C LEU A 7 -16.48 -29.97 15.60
N VAL A 8 -15.22 -29.53 15.72
CA VAL A 8 -14.77 -28.26 15.12
C VAL A 8 -14.77 -28.34 13.59
N ALA A 9 -14.34 -29.46 13.01
CA ALA A 9 -14.33 -29.63 11.56
C ALA A 9 -15.76 -29.68 10.97
N ILE A 10 -16.68 -30.38 11.62
CA ILE A 10 -18.08 -30.46 11.18
C ILE A 10 -18.74 -29.07 11.29
N LEU A 11 -18.48 -28.33 12.37
CA LEU A 11 -19.00 -26.96 12.53
C LEU A 11 -18.48 -26.02 11.44
N PHE A 12 -17.20 -26.12 11.08
CA PHE A 12 -16.60 -25.34 9.99
C PHE A 12 -17.20 -25.70 8.62
N THR A 13 -17.48 -26.98 8.39
CA THR A 13 -18.03 -27.46 7.11
C THR A 13 -19.48 -27.02 6.93
N VAL A 14 -20.28 -27.07 8.01
CA VAL A 14 -21.67 -26.59 7.99
C VAL A 14 -21.70 -25.07 7.79
N PHE A 15 -20.81 -24.31 8.44
CA PHE A 15 -20.75 -22.85 8.31
C PHE A 15 -20.25 -22.40 6.92
N ALA A 16 -19.38 -23.16 6.27
CA ALA A 16 -18.88 -22.90 4.92
C ALA A 16 -19.93 -23.15 3.81
N LEU A 17 -20.96 -23.97 4.08
CA LEU A 17 -22.00 -24.32 3.11
C LEU A 17 -23.22 -23.39 3.14
N VAL A 18 -23.45 -22.63 4.22
CA VAL A 18 -24.54 -21.66 4.33
C VAL A 18 -24.52 -20.56 3.25
N PRO A 19 -23.37 -19.97 2.84
CA PRO A 19 -23.38 -18.94 1.79
C PRO A 19 -23.66 -19.48 0.38
N PHE A 20 -23.64 -20.80 0.15
CA PHE A 20 -23.94 -21.39 -1.15
C PHE A 20 -25.42 -21.73 -1.37
N ALA A 21 -26.27 -21.61 -0.34
CA ALA A 21 -27.68 -22.00 -0.44
C ALA A 21 -28.62 -20.91 -1.01
N CYS A 22 -28.12 -19.71 -1.32
CA CYS A 22 -28.96 -18.61 -1.81
C CYS A 22 -28.27 -17.75 -2.88
N THR A 23 -28.02 -18.31 -4.06
CA THR A 23 -27.84 -17.51 -5.28
C THR A 23 -28.90 -17.91 -6.30
N CYS A 24 -30.12 -17.40 -6.11
CA CYS A 24 -31.06 -17.29 -7.22
C CYS A 24 -30.44 -16.33 -8.24
N SER A 25 -29.94 -16.87 -9.36
CA SER A 25 -29.54 -16.05 -10.50
C SER A 25 -30.82 -15.51 -11.14
N ALA A 26 -31.22 -14.30 -10.74
CA ALA A 26 -32.15 -13.50 -11.53
C ALA A 26 -31.45 -13.17 -12.86
N GLN A 27 -32.15 -13.34 -13.99
CA GLN A 27 -31.62 -12.96 -15.30
C GLN A 27 -31.18 -11.48 -15.25
N SER A 28 -29.90 -11.21 -15.49
CA SER A 28 -29.37 -9.85 -15.48
C SER A 28 -29.94 -9.06 -16.65
N ARG A 29 -30.77 -8.05 -16.37
CA ARG A 29 -31.28 -7.08 -17.35
C ARG A 29 -30.11 -6.28 -17.94
N GLN A 30 -30.02 -6.20 -19.27
CA GLN A 30 -29.01 -5.41 -19.97
C GLN A 30 -29.69 -4.28 -20.74
N TYR A 31 -29.36 -3.04 -20.41
CA TYR A 31 -29.91 -1.84 -21.01
C TYR A 31 -28.87 -0.72 -21.02
N TYR A 32 -29.08 0.28 -21.86
CA TYR A 32 -28.26 1.48 -21.89
C TYR A 32 -29.11 2.72 -22.12
N LEU A 33 -28.57 3.87 -21.71
CA LEU A 33 -29.15 5.17 -22.01
C LEU A 33 -28.52 5.71 -23.28
N GLY A 34 -29.36 5.95 -24.29
CA GLY A 34 -28.93 6.59 -25.54
C GLY A 34 -28.63 8.07 -25.32
N GLN A 35 -29.48 8.75 -24.54
CA GLN A 35 -29.32 10.15 -24.19
C GLN A 35 -29.78 10.38 -22.75
N GLU A 36 -29.02 11.19 -22.01
CA GLU A 36 -29.39 11.76 -20.72
C GLU A 36 -29.09 13.25 -20.79
N TRP A 37 -30.08 14.04 -21.17
CA TRP A 37 -29.92 15.49 -21.28
C TRP A 37 -30.60 16.16 -20.12
N VAL A 38 -29.83 16.94 -19.37
CA VAL A 38 -30.27 17.67 -18.19
C VAL A 38 -30.20 19.16 -18.47
N LYS A 39 -31.31 19.86 -18.22
CA LYS A 39 -31.36 21.31 -18.25
C LYS A 39 -31.86 21.83 -16.91
N ILE A 40 -31.16 22.82 -16.37
CA ILE A 40 -31.43 23.39 -15.06
C ILE A 40 -31.64 24.88 -15.23
N TRP A 41 -32.75 25.41 -14.72
CA TRP A 41 -32.97 26.85 -14.62
C TRP A 41 -32.86 27.28 -13.18
N ILE A 42 -31.98 28.23 -12.90
CA ILE A 42 -31.90 28.85 -11.58
C ILE A 42 -32.92 29.97 -11.51
N ASN A 43 -33.85 29.86 -10.56
CA ASN A 43 -34.91 30.83 -10.36
C ASN A 43 -34.47 31.94 -9.39
N PRO A 44 -35.04 33.16 -9.50
CA PRO A 44 -34.70 34.27 -8.61
C PRO A 44 -34.97 34.00 -7.13
N ASP A 45 -35.86 33.07 -6.82
CA ASP A 45 -36.22 32.65 -5.46
C ASP A 45 -35.27 31.59 -4.87
N GLY A 46 -34.20 31.21 -5.58
CA GLY A 46 -33.23 30.22 -5.12
C GLY A 46 -33.65 28.76 -5.33
N SER A 47 -34.84 28.52 -5.92
CA SER A 47 -35.22 27.20 -6.43
C SER A 47 -34.57 26.93 -7.80
N ILE A 48 -34.61 25.67 -8.22
CA ILE A 48 -34.23 25.27 -9.57
C ILE A 48 -35.36 24.49 -10.24
N ASP A 49 -35.57 24.74 -11.53
CA ASP A 49 -36.34 23.84 -12.38
C ASP A 49 -35.38 22.86 -13.03
N LEU A 50 -35.58 21.57 -12.78
CA LEU A 50 -34.74 20.48 -13.21
C LEU A 50 -35.48 19.66 -14.26
N PHE A 51 -34.98 19.70 -15.49
CA PHE A 51 -35.53 18.98 -16.62
C PHE A 51 -34.59 17.87 -17.07
N TYR A 52 -35.13 16.67 -17.20
CA TYR A 52 -34.49 15.53 -17.82
C TYR A 52 -35.15 15.17 -19.13
N ASN A 53 -34.36 14.85 -20.15
CA ASN A 53 -34.77 14.15 -21.36
C ASN A 53 -33.92 12.88 -21.48
N VAL A 54 -34.57 11.74 -21.31
CA VAL A 54 -33.91 10.44 -21.18
C VAL A 54 -34.39 9.53 -22.28
N SER A 55 -33.45 8.88 -22.98
CA SER A 55 -33.71 7.79 -23.93
C SER A 55 -33.09 6.52 -23.39
N ILE A 56 -33.90 5.47 -23.26
CA ILE A 56 -33.49 4.17 -22.73
C ILE A 56 -33.78 3.07 -23.75
N THR A 57 -32.80 2.19 -23.93
CA THR A 57 -32.91 1.00 -24.80
C THR A 57 -32.67 -0.25 -23.98
N LEU A 58 -33.63 -1.18 -24.00
CA LEU A 58 -33.48 -2.49 -23.38
C LEU A 58 -32.87 -3.46 -24.40
N GLU A 59 -31.66 -3.97 -24.17
CA GLU A 59 -31.01 -4.93 -25.09
C GLU A 59 -31.52 -6.35 -24.83
N SER A 60 -31.55 -6.77 -23.56
CA SER A 60 -32.02 -8.10 -23.17
C SER A 60 -32.48 -8.15 -21.71
N GLY A 61 -33.31 -9.15 -21.38
CA GLY A 61 -33.84 -9.37 -20.02
C GLY A 61 -35.32 -8.99 -19.87
N PRO A 62 -35.82 -8.93 -18.61
CA PRO A 62 -37.22 -8.63 -18.33
C PRO A 62 -37.59 -7.20 -18.70
N ASN A 63 -38.83 -7.01 -19.15
CA ASN A 63 -39.38 -5.70 -19.53
C ASN A 63 -39.19 -4.66 -18.42
N ILE A 64 -39.04 -3.39 -18.81
CA ILE A 64 -38.96 -2.25 -17.88
C ILE A 64 -40.33 -1.58 -17.81
N HIS A 65 -40.88 -1.46 -16.62
CA HIS A 65 -42.18 -0.84 -16.34
C HIS A 65 -42.04 0.60 -15.87
N TYR A 66 -40.94 0.92 -15.18
CA TYR A 66 -40.70 2.26 -14.68
C TYR A 66 -39.21 2.59 -14.63
N VAL A 67 -38.93 3.89 -14.57
CA VAL A 67 -37.59 4.45 -14.44
C VAL A 67 -37.55 5.37 -13.21
N LEU A 68 -36.52 5.21 -12.39
CA LEU A 68 -36.23 6.08 -11.25
C LEU A 68 -35.19 7.12 -11.68
N ILE A 69 -35.55 8.39 -11.58
CA ILE A 69 -34.65 9.53 -11.82
C ILE A 69 -34.28 10.14 -10.46
N GLY A 70 -32.98 10.19 -10.17
CA GLY A 70 -32.46 10.71 -8.91
C GLY A 70 -32.69 12.21 -8.79
N GLN A 71 -33.06 12.63 -7.59
CA GLN A 71 -33.35 14.01 -7.20
C GLN A 71 -32.32 14.49 -6.17
N PRO A 72 -31.91 15.77 -6.21
CA PRO A 72 -30.84 16.24 -5.34
C PRO A 72 -31.29 16.52 -3.90
N LYS A 73 -32.59 16.73 -3.65
CA LYS A 73 -33.17 17.02 -2.33
C LYS A 73 -34.53 16.33 -2.15
N SER A 74 -34.96 16.19 -0.89
CA SER A 74 -36.22 15.53 -0.49
C SER A 74 -37.49 16.32 -0.77
N ASP A 75 -37.36 17.64 -0.85
CA ASP A 75 -38.44 18.61 -0.98
C ASP A 75 -38.73 18.98 -2.44
N PHE A 76 -38.27 18.16 -3.39
CA PHE A 76 -38.61 18.33 -4.79
C PHE A 76 -40.11 18.12 -5.02
N THR A 77 -40.62 18.77 -6.05
CA THR A 77 -41.98 18.56 -6.55
C THR A 77 -41.93 18.12 -8.01
N ILE A 78 -42.85 17.23 -8.39
CA ILE A 78 -42.93 16.72 -9.76
C ILE A 78 -44.00 17.51 -10.50
N ASP A 79 -43.60 18.23 -11.55
CA ASP A 79 -44.53 19.02 -12.36
C ASP A 79 -45.18 18.17 -13.45
N GLN A 80 -44.36 17.61 -14.33
CA GLN A 80 -44.84 16.85 -15.47
C GLN A 80 -43.80 15.84 -15.96
N ALA A 81 -44.27 14.65 -16.34
CA ALA A 81 -43.52 13.76 -17.21
C ALA A 81 -44.35 13.45 -18.47
N VAL A 82 -43.70 13.47 -19.64
CA VAL A 82 -44.34 13.10 -20.91
C VAL A 82 -43.47 12.13 -21.70
N ASP A 83 -44.12 11.26 -22.47
CA ASP A 83 -43.44 10.38 -23.41
C ASP A 83 -43.14 11.07 -24.75
N GLN A 84 -42.49 10.32 -25.65
CA GLN A 84 -42.19 10.71 -27.02
C GLN A 84 -43.39 11.13 -27.89
N TYR A 85 -44.62 10.87 -27.46
CA TYR A 85 -45.86 11.24 -28.13
C TYR A 85 -46.61 12.36 -27.38
N ALA A 86 -45.93 13.04 -26.44
CA ALA A 86 -46.47 14.08 -25.58
C ALA A 86 -47.63 13.61 -24.68
N ARG A 87 -47.71 12.31 -24.40
CA ARG A 87 -48.69 11.76 -23.45
C ARG A 87 -48.12 11.83 -22.04
N SER A 88 -48.94 12.23 -21.08
CA SER A 88 -48.52 12.29 -19.68
C SER A 88 -48.25 10.89 -19.13
N LEU A 89 -47.10 10.74 -18.45
CA LEU A 89 -46.71 9.51 -17.77
C LEU A 89 -47.04 9.62 -16.27
N PRO A 90 -47.57 8.56 -15.63
CA PRO A 90 -47.81 8.56 -14.20
C PRO A 90 -46.48 8.65 -13.43
N THR A 91 -46.40 9.63 -12.54
CA THR A 91 -45.23 9.86 -11.69
C THR A 91 -45.57 9.74 -10.22
N THR A 92 -44.60 9.26 -9.44
CA THR A 92 -44.69 9.20 -7.97
C THR A 92 -43.35 9.54 -7.36
N ASP A 93 -43.37 10.17 -6.18
CA ASP A 93 -42.19 10.26 -5.33
C ASP A 93 -41.87 8.86 -4.79
N ALA A 94 -40.69 8.34 -5.14
CA ALA A 94 -40.17 7.05 -4.71
C ALA A 94 -38.99 7.22 -3.75
N SER A 95 -38.88 8.37 -3.09
CA SER A 95 -37.83 8.68 -2.13
C SER A 95 -37.86 7.73 -0.94
N SER A 96 -36.67 7.30 -0.52
CA SER A 96 -36.48 6.42 0.64
C SER A 96 -35.21 6.80 1.39
N GLY A 97 -35.36 7.25 2.63
CA GLY A 97 -34.22 7.65 3.47
C GLY A 97 -33.46 8.85 2.89
N SER A 98 -32.21 8.62 2.48
CA SER A 98 -31.34 9.61 1.83
C SER A 98 -31.41 9.61 0.30
N ASP A 99 -32.16 8.67 -0.28
CA ASP A 99 -32.24 8.47 -1.72
C ASP A 99 -33.53 9.10 -2.23
N TYR A 100 -33.42 10.29 -2.82
CA TYR A 100 -34.56 11.01 -3.38
C TYR A 100 -34.72 10.66 -4.85
N ALA A 101 -35.90 10.22 -5.27
CA ALA A 101 -36.11 9.80 -6.65
C ALA A 101 -37.55 10.01 -7.11
N ALA A 102 -37.69 10.47 -8.36
CA ALA A 102 -38.96 10.49 -9.06
C ALA A 102 -39.10 9.20 -9.88
N GLN A 103 -40.15 8.42 -9.62
CA GLN A 103 -40.50 7.27 -10.43
C GLN A 103 -41.40 7.68 -11.58
N VAL A 104 -40.98 7.36 -12.80
CA VAL A 104 -41.75 7.57 -14.04
C VAL A 104 -42.22 6.21 -14.54
N ASN A 105 -43.54 5.99 -14.55
CA ASN A 105 -44.13 4.73 -15.00
C ASN A 105 -44.45 4.78 -16.49
N PHE A 106 -44.06 3.75 -17.24
CA PHE A 106 -44.44 3.64 -18.64
C PHE A 106 -45.85 3.10 -18.78
N THR A 107 -46.61 3.67 -19.72
CA THR A 107 -47.97 3.18 -20.05
C THR A 107 -47.92 1.78 -20.64
N GLU A 108 -46.91 1.51 -21.48
CA GLU A 108 -46.60 0.20 -22.02
C GLU A 108 -45.19 -0.19 -21.58
N PRO A 109 -44.96 -1.42 -21.08
CA PRO A 109 -43.64 -1.84 -20.65
C PRO A 109 -42.66 -1.87 -21.82
N LEU A 110 -41.44 -1.39 -21.60
CA LEU A 110 -40.37 -1.43 -22.58
C LEU A 110 -39.81 -2.86 -22.68
N GLY A 111 -39.98 -3.49 -23.84
CA GLY A 111 -39.46 -4.83 -24.14
C GLY A 111 -38.06 -4.83 -24.77
N ALA A 112 -37.43 -6.00 -24.81
CA ALA A 112 -36.09 -6.15 -25.38
C ALA A 112 -36.05 -5.77 -26.87
N GLY A 113 -35.03 -5.02 -27.27
CA GLY A 113 -34.85 -4.43 -28.60
C GLY A 113 -35.61 -3.12 -28.82
N GLN A 114 -36.38 -2.63 -27.85
CA GLN A 114 -37.12 -1.38 -27.97
C GLN A 114 -36.37 -0.21 -27.32
N THR A 115 -36.64 0.99 -27.84
CA THR A 115 -36.16 2.27 -27.32
C THR A 115 -37.36 3.17 -27.04
N VAL A 116 -37.35 3.82 -25.89
CA VAL A 116 -38.32 4.87 -25.54
C VAL A 116 -37.55 6.09 -25.04
N TRP A 117 -38.09 7.28 -25.31
CA TRP A 117 -37.67 8.48 -24.62
C TRP A 117 -38.83 9.18 -23.93
N PHE A 118 -38.51 9.85 -22.83
CA PHE A 118 -39.45 10.63 -22.03
C PHE A 118 -38.74 11.86 -21.47
N THR A 119 -39.54 12.81 -21.02
CA THR A 119 -39.06 13.96 -20.26
C THR A 119 -39.67 13.99 -18.87
N LEU A 120 -38.94 14.59 -17.94
CA LEU A 120 -39.38 14.81 -16.57
C LEU A 120 -38.99 16.23 -16.15
N MET A 121 -39.95 17.00 -15.66
CA MET A 121 -39.76 18.30 -15.04
C MET A 121 -40.06 18.21 -13.55
N THR A 122 -39.14 18.72 -12.75
CA THR A 122 -39.26 18.82 -11.29
C THR A 122 -38.77 20.17 -10.81
N ASN A 123 -39.41 20.76 -9.82
CA ASN A 123 -38.89 21.93 -9.11
C ASN A 123 -38.21 21.48 -7.81
N VAL A 124 -37.00 21.99 -7.55
CA VAL A 124 -36.20 21.64 -6.36
C VAL A 124 -35.75 22.88 -5.63
N THR A 125 -36.07 22.98 -4.34
CA THR A 125 -35.68 24.08 -3.46
C THR A 125 -34.31 23.83 -2.79
N HIS A 126 -33.74 24.87 -2.17
CA HIS A 126 -32.50 24.75 -1.37
C HIS A 126 -31.29 24.19 -2.14
N MET A 127 -31.12 24.63 -3.39
CA MET A 127 -30.03 24.20 -4.27
C MET A 127 -28.93 25.25 -4.48
N ILE A 128 -29.16 26.49 -4.02
CA ILE A 128 -28.21 27.61 -4.12
C ILE A 128 -27.57 27.84 -2.74
N TYR A 129 -26.24 27.83 -2.70
CA TYR A 129 -25.46 27.95 -1.47
C TYR A 129 -24.49 29.13 -1.53
N GLU A 130 -24.12 29.67 -0.37
CA GLU A 130 -23.02 30.63 -0.26
C GLU A 130 -21.69 29.97 -0.67
N ASP A 131 -21.06 30.46 -1.74
CA ASP A 131 -19.75 30.00 -2.22
C ASP A 131 -18.62 30.85 -1.60
N ASN A 132 -18.79 32.17 -1.62
CA ASN A 132 -17.88 33.11 -0.97
C ASN A 132 -18.62 34.39 -0.55
N LYS A 133 -17.90 35.37 0.01
CA LYS A 133 -18.51 36.62 0.53
C LYS A 133 -19.37 37.37 -0.51
N THR A 134 -19.08 37.22 -1.79
CA THR A 134 -19.75 37.95 -2.89
C THR A 134 -20.62 37.05 -3.78
N ASN A 135 -20.34 35.75 -3.84
CA ASN A 135 -20.96 34.83 -4.77
C ASN A 135 -21.71 33.69 -4.07
N VAL A 136 -22.75 33.21 -4.75
CA VAL A 136 -23.44 31.97 -4.46
C VAL A 136 -23.16 30.97 -5.58
N GLY A 137 -23.31 29.69 -5.30
CA GLY A 137 -23.11 28.66 -6.30
C GLY A 137 -24.02 27.47 -6.11
N MET A 138 -24.08 26.65 -7.15
CA MET A 138 -24.71 25.35 -7.12
C MET A 138 -23.78 24.31 -7.71
N GLN A 139 -23.87 23.10 -7.17
CA GLN A 139 -23.25 21.91 -7.73
C GLN A 139 -24.32 20.86 -7.92
N PHE A 140 -24.32 20.23 -9.08
CA PHE A 140 -25.30 19.26 -9.50
C PHE A 140 -24.60 18.01 -10.05
N THR A 141 -25.07 16.84 -9.64
CA THR A 141 -24.63 15.55 -10.17
C THR A 141 -25.85 14.89 -10.81
N PRO A 142 -25.85 14.64 -12.13
CA PRO A 142 -26.94 13.93 -12.80
C PRO A 142 -27.16 12.53 -12.22
N THR A 143 -28.29 11.94 -12.58
CA THR A 143 -28.63 10.58 -12.18
C THR A 143 -27.58 9.60 -12.73
N TRP A 144 -26.87 8.89 -11.87
CA TRP A 144 -25.92 7.86 -12.32
C TRP A 144 -26.57 6.48 -12.29
N TRP A 145 -26.15 5.60 -13.19
CA TRP A 145 -26.78 4.29 -13.39
C TRP A 145 -25.84 3.17 -12.98
N SER A 146 -26.19 2.40 -11.95
CA SER A 146 -25.32 1.33 -11.45
C SER A 146 -25.18 0.14 -12.41
N GLN A 147 -26.16 -0.05 -13.29
CA GLN A 147 -26.27 -1.21 -14.19
C GLN A 147 -26.25 -0.86 -15.68
N ALA A 148 -26.18 0.43 -16.03
CA ALA A 148 -26.26 0.87 -17.42
C ALA A 148 -25.21 1.92 -17.76
N ARG A 149 -24.74 1.85 -19.01
CA ARG A 149 -23.90 2.89 -19.62
C ARG A 149 -24.76 4.05 -20.12
N VAL A 150 -24.19 5.25 -20.15
CA VAL A 150 -24.81 6.45 -20.74
C VAL A 150 -24.00 6.88 -21.95
N LEU A 151 -24.58 6.82 -23.15
CA LEU A 151 -23.85 7.11 -24.39
C LEU A 151 -23.61 8.62 -24.60
N ASP A 152 -24.59 9.46 -24.28
CA ASP A 152 -24.53 10.91 -24.41
C ASP A 152 -25.16 11.60 -23.18
N LEU A 153 -24.30 12.14 -22.31
CA LEU A 153 -24.70 12.97 -21.17
C LEU A 153 -24.47 14.43 -21.50
N ARG A 154 -25.53 15.24 -21.42
CA ARG A 154 -25.46 16.70 -21.61
C ARG A 154 -26.05 17.40 -20.42
N VAL A 155 -25.36 18.43 -19.93
CA VAL A 155 -25.83 19.24 -18.80
C VAL A 155 -25.78 20.70 -19.21
N SER A 156 -26.90 21.40 -19.03
CA SER A 156 -27.04 22.83 -19.30
C SER A 156 -27.57 23.52 -18.05
N ILE A 157 -26.82 24.48 -17.52
CA ILE A 157 -27.24 25.30 -16.37
C ILE A 157 -27.50 26.72 -16.87
N VAL A 158 -28.76 27.14 -16.80
CA VAL A 158 -29.25 28.46 -17.16
C VAL A 158 -29.25 29.34 -15.91
N LEU A 159 -28.40 30.36 -15.94
CA LEU A 159 -28.18 31.31 -14.84
C LEU A 159 -29.29 32.38 -14.80
N PRO A 160 -29.45 33.08 -13.66
CA PRO A 160 -30.39 34.18 -13.55
C PRO A 160 -30.12 35.31 -14.55
N LEU A 161 -31.15 36.10 -14.85
CA LEU A 161 -31.06 37.20 -15.80
C LEU A 161 -30.06 38.26 -15.33
N GLY A 162 -29.18 38.72 -16.24
CA GLY A 162 -28.16 39.75 -15.96
C GLY A 162 -26.77 39.20 -15.62
N VAL A 163 -26.63 37.89 -15.40
CA VAL A 163 -25.33 37.25 -15.21
C VAL A 163 -24.60 37.12 -16.56
N ASN A 164 -23.37 37.63 -16.62
CA ASN A 164 -22.49 37.53 -17.79
C ASN A 164 -21.37 36.51 -17.59
N VAL A 165 -20.77 36.04 -18.69
CA VAL A 165 -19.70 35.01 -18.67
C VAL A 165 -18.55 35.37 -17.72
N SER A 166 -18.14 36.64 -17.67
CA SER A 166 -17.05 37.10 -16.80
C SER A 166 -17.37 37.07 -15.30
N MET A 167 -18.64 36.90 -14.94
CA MET A 167 -19.12 36.84 -13.55
C MET A 167 -19.27 35.39 -13.05
N VAL A 168 -19.11 34.40 -13.93
CA VAL A 168 -19.30 32.99 -13.62
C VAL A 168 -17.99 32.33 -13.26
N GLY A 169 -17.91 31.77 -12.06
CA GLY A 169 -16.89 30.79 -11.68
C GLY A 169 -17.42 29.37 -11.87
N THR A 170 -16.57 28.42 -12.21
CA THR A 170 -16.95 26.99 -12.27
C THR A 170 -16.00 26.16 -11.41
N SER A 171 -16.52 25.08 -10.83
CA SER A 171 -15.74 24.14 -10.01
C SER A 171 -14.78 23.26 -10.82
N ILE A 172 -14.87 23.31 -12.15
CA ILE A 172 -14.05 22.58 -13.11
C ILE A 172 -13.54 23.60 -14.13
N GLU A 173 -12.22 23.62 -14.39
CA GLU A 173 -11.53 24.65 -15.19
C GLU A 173 -12.02 24.83 -16.64
N TYR A 174 -12.92 23.98 -17.17
CA TYR A 174 -13.44 24.11 -18.54
C TYR A 174 -14.89 23.64 -18.64
N TRP A 175 -15.83 24.56 -18.91
CA TRP A 175 -17.12 24.24 -19.54
C TRP A 175 -16.91 23.98 -21.03
N ASP A 176 -17.76 23.18 -21.66
CA ASP A 176 -17.57 22.82 -23.07
C ASP A 176 -18.09 23.93 -24.01
N ASN A 177 -19.16 24.62 -23.62
CA ASN A 177 -19.69 25.77 -24.37
C ASN A 177 -20.51 26.71 -23.48
N VAL A 178 -20.76 27.94 -23.98
CA VAL A 178 -21.69 28.90 -23.37
C VAL A 178 -22.56 29.49 -24.46
N SER A 179 -23.85 29.65 -24.17
CA SER A 179 -24.83 30.24 -25.10
C SER A 179 -25.80 31.15 -24.36
N ASN A 180 -26.46 32.03 -25.10
CA ASN A 180 -27.58 32.82 -24.56
C ASN A 180 -28.89 32.15 -24.98
N GLU A 181 -29.78 31.96 -24.01
CA GLU A 181 -31.14 31.49 -24.22
C GLU A 181 -31.97 32.58 -24.93
N THR A 182 -33.12 32.20 -25.49
CA THR A 182 -34.02 33.11 -26.21
C THR A 182 -34.57 34.24 -25.33
N ASP A 183 -34.57 34.05 -24.01
CA ASP A 183 -35.00 35.03 -23.00
C ASP A 183 -33.84 35.93 -22.51
N GLY A 184 -32.64 35.77 -23.07
CA GLY A 184 -31.45 36.56 -22.73
C GLY A 184 -30.67 36.04 -21.52
N ARG A 185 -31.05 34.90 -20.92
CA ARG A 185 -30.27 34.27 -19.83
C ARG A 185 -29.05 33.53 -20.36
N LEU A 186 -27.99 33.51 -19.56
CA LEU A 186 -26.75 32.81 -19.88
C LEU A 186 -26.88 31.32 -19.55
N SER A 187 -26.49 30.45 -20.48
CA SER A 187 -26.52 29.00 -20.34
C SER A 187 -25.11 28.42 -20.49
N VAL A 188 -24.64 27.74 -19.44
CA VAL A 188 -23.34 27.05 -19.40
C VAL A 188 -23.57 25.57 -19.69
N PHE A 189 -22.78 25.01 -20.62
CA PHE A 189 -23.02 23.68 -21.19
C PHE A 189 -21.82 22.74 -21.00
N TRP A 190 -22.12 21.48 -20.68
CA TRP A 190 -21.17 20.37 -20.60
C TRP A 190 -21.68 19.15 -21.37
N GLU A 191 -20.77 18.40 -21.99
CA GLU A 191 -21.04 17.16 -22.72
C GLU A 191 -20.02 16.07 -22.33
N ARG A 192 -20.52 14.88 -22.00
CA ARG A 192 -19.70 13.68 -21.72
C ARG A 192 -20.27 12.51 -22.51
N GLN A 193 -19.42 11.68 -23.06
CA GLN A 193 -19.83 10.55 -23.90
C GLN A 193 -19.33 9.23 -23.34
N ASN A 194 -20.07 8.15 -23.59
CA ASN A 194 -19.72 6.77 -23.23
C ASN A 194 -19.34 6.59 -21.75
N LEU A 195 -20.23 7.00 -20.84
CA LEU A 195 -20.05 6.80 -19.40
C LEU A 195 -20.28 5.32 -19.06
N GLU A 196 -19.34 4.76 -18.30
CA GLU A 196 -19.43 3.41 -17.75
C GLU A 196 -20.48 3.33 -16.63
N PRO A 197 -21.01 2.12 -16.33
CA PRO A 197 -21.90 1.93 -15.20
C PRO A 197 -21.28 2.47 -13.90
N ASN A 198 -22.09 3.18 -13.12
CA ASN A 198 -21.74 3.82 -11.85
C ASN A 198 -20.71 4.97 -11.96
N GLN A 199 -20.39 5.44 -13.17
CA GLN A 199 -19.53 6.62 -13.36
C GLN A 199 -20.31 7.90 -13.04
N LYS A 200 -19.70 8.81 -12.26
CA LYS A 200 -20.34 10.04 -11.77
C LYS A 200 -19.56 11.28 -12.21
N TYR A 201 -20.29 12.33 -12.58
CA TYR A 201 -19.74 13.65 -12.87
C TYR A 201 -20.56 14.72 -12.16
N SER A 202 -19.88 15.68 -11.57
CA SER A 202 -20.52 16.84 -10.95
C SER A 202 -20.23 18.08 -11.77
N PHE A 203 -21.22 18.95 -11.91
CA PHE A 203 -21.15 20.20 -12.65
C PHE A 203 -21.55 21.32 -11.71
N GLY A 204 -20.86 22.46 -11.75
CA GLY A 204 -21.16 23.54 -10.83
C GLY A 204 -20.83 24.92 -11.39
N VAL A 205 -21.62 25.89 -10.95
CA VAL A 205 -21.50 27.30 -11.28
C VAL A 205 -21.51 28.13 -10.01
N SER A 206 -20.77 29.23 -10.02
CA SER A 206 -20.72 30.27 -8.98
C SER A 206 -20.96 31.61 -9.66
N PHE A 207 -21.82 32.44 -9.09
CA PHE A 207 -22.24 33.73 -9.66
C PHE A 207 -22.58 34.73 -8.54
N PRO A 208 -22.63 36.04 -8.82
CA PRO A 208 -22.86 37.05 -7.79
C PRO A 208 -24.21 36.88 -7.08
N LYS A 209 -24.22 36.98 -5.75
CA LYS A 209 -25.42 36.72 -4.95
C LYS A 209 -26.55 37.74 -5.14
N GLU A 210 -26.28 38.88 -5.76
CA GLU A 210 -27.28 39.91 -6.07
C GLU A 210 -28.34 39.46 -7.08
N PHE A 211 -28.11 38.36 -7.79
CA PHE A 211 -29.02 37.83 -8.80
C PHE A 211 -30.03 36.80 -8.25
N VAL A 212 -29.97 36.47 -6.95
CA VAL A 212 -30.88 35.52 -6.28
C VAL A 212 -31.31 36.09 -4.92
N GLN A 213 -32.56 35.86 -4.54
CA GLN A 213 -33.17 36.39 -3.31
C GLN A 213 -32.90 35.50 -2.09
N GLU A 214 -32.94 34.18 -2.26
CA GLU A 214 -32.75 33.21 -1.18
C GLU A 214 -31.60 32.25 -1.50
N TYR A 215 -30.75 31.99 -0.51
CA TYR A 215 -29.65 31.04 -0.59
C TYR A 215 -29.30 30.52 0.80
N ASP A 216 -28.81 29.29 0.85
CA ASP A 216 -28.46 28.65 2.12
C ASP A 216 -27.00 28.93 2.50
N THR A 217 -26.77 29.25 3.77
CA THR A 217 -25.44 29.62 4.30
C THR A 217 -24.61 28.43 4.76
N GLN A 218 -25.19 27.23 4.80
CA GLN A 218 -24.51 25.96 5.11
C GLN A 218 -25.19 24.80 4.39
N PRO A 219 -24.46 23.87 3.75
CA PRO A 219 -25.04 22.58 3.40
C PRO A 219 -25.40 21.83 4.69
N PRO A 220 -26.61 21.27 4.84
CA PRO A 220 -26.90 20.41 5.96
C PRO A 220 -26.02 19.16 5.87
N ASN A 221 -25.03 19.07 6.77
CA ASN A 221 -24.34 17.83 7.10
C ASN A 221 -25.40 16.81 7.53
N GLY A 222 -25.69 15.82 6.68
CA GLY A 222 -26.86 14.96 6.89
C GLY A 222 -26.67 13.53 6.40
N PHE A 223 -25.50 12.93 6.59
CA PHE A 223 -25.38 11.47 6.50
C PHE A 223 -26.05 10.86 7.73
N SER A 224 -27.34 10.51 7.61
CA SER A 224 -28.07 9.71 8.59
C SER A 224 -28.29 8.32 8.01
N ILE A 225 -27.57 7.34 8.54
CA ILE A 225 -27.79 5.93 8.22
C ILE A 225 -29.05 5.49 8.96
N ASP A 226 -30.08 5.11 8.21
CA ASP A 226 -31.23 4.39 8.76
C ASP A 226 -30.84 2.91 9.00
N PHE A 227 -30.60 2.57 10.26
CA PHE A 227 -30.18 1.24 10.70
C PHE A 227 -31.32 0.21 10.73
N SER A 228 -32.56 0.59 10.42
CA SER A 228 -33.73 -0.31 10.54
C SER A 228 -33.71 -1.46 9.53
N SER A 229 -33.17 -1.24 8.34
CA SER A 229 -33.10 -2.23 7.24
C SER A 229 -31.94 -3.24 7.40
N PHE A 230 -30.94 -2.90 8.21
CA PHE A 230 -29.73 -3.70 8.38
C PHE A 230 -29.73 -4.56 9.64
N ALA A 231 -30.77 -4.51 10.48
CA ALA A 231 -30.83 -5.23 11.76
C ALA A 231 -30.46 -6.73 11.69
N PRO A 232 -30.96 -7.55 10.76
CA PRO A 232 -30.55 -8.97 10.70
C PRO A 232 -29.11 -9.16 10.18
N TYR A 233 -28.65 -8.27 9.29
CA TYR A 233 -27.29 -8.32 8.75
C TYR A 233 -26.26 -7.80 9.77
N ILE A 234 -26.61 -6.81 10.58
CA ILE A 234 -25.77 -6.28 11.66
C ILE A 234 -25.66 -7.30 12.78
N VAL A 235 -26.73 -8.02 13.15
CA VAL A 235 -26.62 -9.10 14.14
C VAL A 235 -25.73 -10.22 13.61
N GLY A 236 -25.87 -10.62 12.35
CA GLY A 236 -24.98 -11.60 11.72
C GLY A 236 -23.52 -11.14 11.64
N PHE A 237 -23.31 -9.87 11.26
CA PHE A 237 -21.99 -9.26 11.15
C PHE A 237 -21.33 -9.00 12.51
N LEU A 238 -22.09 -8.64 13.54
CA LEU A 238 -21.61 -8.51 14.92
C LEU A 238 -21.28 -9.86 15.54
N PHE A 239 -22.01 -10.94 15.19
CA PHE A 239 -21.61 -12.30 15.58
C PHE A 239 -20.33 -12.74 14.88
N LEU A 240 -20.15 -12.38 13.62
CA LEU A 240 -18.97 -12.73 12.83
C LEU A 240 -17.74 -11.92 13.29
N ILE A 241 -17.89 -10.62 13.54
CA ILE A 241 -16.87 -9.78 14.18
C ILE A 241 -16.60 -10.24 15.60
N GLY A 242 -17.61 -10.59 16.39
CA GLY A 242 -17.44 -11.10 17.74
C GLY A 242 -16.67 -12.41 17.76
N PHE A 243 -16.96 -13.32 16.84
CA PHE A 243 -16.22 -14.57 16.68
C PHE A 243 -14.79 -14.33 16.20
N ILE A 244 -14.58 -13.48 15.19
CA ILE A 244 -13.25 -13.07 14.74
C ILE A 244 -12.49 -12.40 15.88
N PHE A 245 -13.13 -11.52 16.66
CA PHE A 245 -12.52 -10.83 17.78
C PHE A 245 -12.15 -11.80 18.91
N ILE A 246 -12.98 -12.79 19.23
CA ILE A 246 -12.65 -13.83 20.21
C ILE A 246 -11.48 -14.70 19.72
N VAL A 247 -11.44 -15.04 18.42
CA VAL A 247 -10.34 -15.80 17.82
C VAL A 247 -9.06 -14.95 17.77
N VAL A 248 -9.15 -13.69 17.36
CA VAL A 248 -8.03 -12.75 17.26
C VAL A 248 -7.52 -12.36 18.64
N VAL A 249 -8.38 -12.11 19.63
CA VAL A 249 -7.99 -11.90 21.03
C VAL A 249 -7.44 -13.19 21.63
N GLY A 250 -7.97 -14.36 21.28
CA GLY A 250 -7.37 -15.65 21.65
C GLY A 250 -5.95 -15.82 21.07
N ILE A 251 -5.74 -15.42 19.82
CA ILE A 251 -4.45 -15.43 19.13
C ILE A 251 -3.50 -14.35 19.67
N ILE A 252 -3.99 -13.13 19.96
CA ILE A 252 -3.20 -12.00 20.48
C ILE A 252 -2.89 -12.18 21.97
N ALA A 253 -3.81 -12.70 22.77
CA ALA A 253 -3.52 -13.10 24.15
C ALA A 253 -2.49 -14.24 24.17
N ALA A 254 -2.48 -15.10 23.15
CA ALA A 254 -1.42 -16.08 22.93
C ALA A 254 -0.15 -15.47 22.30
N SER A 255 -0.23 -14.33 21.60
CA SER A 255 0.89 -13.65 20.93
C SER A 255 1.12 -12.25 21.51
N LYS A 256 2.00 -12.14 22.51
CA LYS A 256 2.46 -10.85 23.04
C LYS A 256 2.96 -9.96 21.89
N LYS A 257 2.32 -8.80 21.63
CA LYS A 257 2.82 -7.80 20.67
C LYS A 257 3.20 -6.49 21.34
N GLN A 258 4.36 -6.00 20.93
CA GLN A 258 5.10 -4.87 21.46
C GLN A 258 4.47 -3.53 21.06
N TYR A 259 4.60 -2.56 21.97
CA TYR A 259 4.13 -1.18 21.85
C TYR A 259 4.77 -0.46 20.65
N LEU A 260 3.97 0.25 19.83
CA LEU A 260 4.49 1.13 18.79
C LEU A 260 4.94 2.46 19.42
N SER A 261 6.23 2.78 19.30
CA SER A 261 6.81 4.01 19.84
C SER A 261 6.47 5.24 18.99
N PRO A 262 6.22 6.41 19.60
CA PRO A 262 5.95 7.67 18.87
C PRO A 262 7.19 8.13 18.07
N GLN A 263 6.96 8.68 16.88
CA GLN A 263 8.01 9.28 16.04
C GLN A 263 8.24 10.73 16.44
N ILE A 264 9.41 11.01 17.00
CA ILE A 264 9.90 12.37 17.28
C ILE A 264 10.92 12.69 16.18
N SER A 265 10.64 13.67 15.33
CA SER A 265 11.61 14.21 14.38
C SER A 265 12.52 15.20 15.11
N MET A 266 13.79 14.84 15.28
CA MET A 266 14.85 15.75 15.73
C MET A 266 15.66 16.17 14.51
N GLU A 267 16.15 17.41 14.44
CA GLU A 267 17.07 17.83 13.39
C GLU A 267 18.36 16.99 13.47
N THR A 268 18.45 15.97 12.62
CA THR A 268 19.59 15.06 12.54
C THR A 268 20.64 15.60 11.56
N LEU A 269 21.91 15.23 11.74
CA LEU A 269 23.02 15.51 10.81
C LEU A 269 22.89 14.81 9.44
N GLY A 270 21.71 14.27 9.12
CA GLY A 270 21.43 13.51 7.91
C GLY A 270 21.96 12.07 7.99
N VAL A 271 22.40 11.55 6.85
CA VAL A 271 22.85 10.17 6.65
C VAL A 271 24.29 9.98 7.13
N LYS A 272 24.54 8.93 7.92
CA LYS A 272 25.93 8.54 8.24
C LYS A 272 26.56 7.79 7.07
N HIS A 273 27.47 8.44 6.37
CA HIS A 273 28.31 7.80 5.35
C HIS A 273 29.54 7.11 5.97
N GLY A 274 30.12 6.14 5.26
CA GLY A 274 31.43 5.55 5.56
C GLY A 274 31.45 4.40 6.57
N LEU A 275 30.30 3.88 6.99
CA LEU A 275 30.22 2.55 7.62
C LEU A 275 30.60 1.47 6.61
N THR A 276 31.26 0.44 7.13
CA THR A 276 31.64 -0.76 6.39
C THR A 276 30.44 -1.71 6.22
N ALA A 277 30.50 -2.67 5.30
CA ALA A 277 29.43 -3.66 5.11
C ALA A 277 29.06 -4.37 6.44
N VAL A 278 30.06 -4.84 7.16
CA VAL A 278 29.88 -5.49 8.48
C VAL A 278 29.27 -4.55 9.52
N GLU A 279 29.62 -3.26 9.54
CA GLU A 279 28.99 -2.29 10.46
C GLU A 279 27.54 -1.97 10.04
N ALA A 280 27.30 -1.87 8.74
CA ALA A 280 25.96 -1.68 8.19
C ALA A 280 25.06 -2.91 8.43
N SER A 281 25.62 -4.13 8.49
CA SER A 281 24.88 -5.35 8.79
C SER A 281 24.14 -5.28 10.13
N TYR A 282 24.76 -4.66 11.13
CA TYR A 282 24.13 -4.40 12.43
C TYR A 282 22.96 -3.42 12.30
N LEU A 283 23.10 -2.35 11.51
CA LEU A 283 22.01 -1.39 11.27
C LEU A 283 20.84 -1.96 10.47
N LEU A 284 21.12 -2.92 9.57
CA LEU A 284 20.11 -3.63 8.79
C LEU A 284 19.47 -4.80 9.54
N ASP A 285 19.74 -4.93 10.84
CA ASP A 285 19.14 -5.94 11.73
C ASP A 285 19.43 -7.39 11.32
N LEU A 286 20.66 -7.66 10.84
CA LEU A 286 21.09 -9.03 10.57
C LEU A 286 21.27 -9.81 11.89
N LYS A 287 20.88 -11.10 11.86
CA LYS A 287 21.08 -12.00 13.01
C LYS A 287 22.56 -12.08 13.40
N PRO A 288 22.92 -12.13 14.69
CA PRO A 288 24.32 -12.17 15.13
C PRO A 288 25.17 -13.25 14.44
N ALA A 289 24.65 -14.47 14.28
CA ALA A 289 25.35 -15.55 13.58
C ALA A 289 25.67 -15.22 12.10
N LYS A 290 24.79 -14.46 11.42
CA LYS A 290 25.05 -13.97 10.07
C LYS A 290 26.13 -12.89 10.05
N ILE A 291 26.15 -11.98 11.04
CA ILE A 291 27.22 -10.97 11.17
C ILE A 291 28.58 -11.63 11.41
N VAL A 292 28.65 -12.64 12.29
CA VAL A 292 29.89 -13.42 12.52
C VAL A 292 30.33 -14.13 11.22
N THR A 293 29.37 -14.67 10.46
CA THR A 293 29.64 -15.27 9.14
C THR A 293 30.19 -14.24 8.15
N GLU A 294 29.64 -13.02 8.13
CA GLU A 294 30.12 -11.94 7.27
C GLU A 294 31.57 -11.53 7.63
N ILE A 295 31.89 -11.46 8.94
CA ILE A 295 33.26 -11.21 9.40
C ILE A 295 34.20 -12.33 8.93
N LEU A 296 33.79 -13.59 9.02
CA LEU A 296 34.55 -14.73 8.50
C LEU A 296 34.78 -14.60 6.99
N TYR A 297 33.75 -14.25 6.22
CA TYR A 297 33.89 -14.03 4.77
C TYR A 297 34.81 -12.85 4.45
N SER A 298 34.82 -11.79 5.27
CA SER A 298 35.79 -10.68 5.16
C SER A 298 37.23 -11.18 5.36
N LEU A 299 37.46 -12.01 6.37
CA LEU A 299 38.77 -12.62 6.63
C LEU A 299 39.20 -13.59 5.52
N LEU A 300 38.27 -14.38 4.98
CA LEU A 300 38.53 -15.28 3.83
C LEU A 300 38.87 -14.49 2.57
N LYS A 301 38.15 -13.40 2.30
CA LYS A 301 38.44 -12.50 1.18
C LYS A 301 39.82 -11.84 1.30
N LYS A 302 40.24 -11.48 2.52
CA LYS A 302 41.60 -10.98 2.82
C LYS A 302 42.67 -12.07 2.88
N ARG A 303 42.28 -13.34 2.78
CA ARG A 303 43.17 -14.51 2.93
C ARG A 303 43.89 -14.56 4.28
N ALA A 304 43.25 -14.04 5.33
CA ALA A 304 43.79 -14.02 6.68
C ALA A 304 43.62 -15.36 7.41
N VAL A 305 42.60 -16.12 7.05
CA VAL A 305 42.28 -17.42 7.64
C VAL A 305 41.92 -18.43 6.57
N TRP A 306 42.02 -19.72 6.91
CA TRP A 306 41.52 -20.83 6.12
C TRP A 306 40.71 -21.77 7.00
N VAL A 307 39.66 -22.38 6.44
CA VAL A 307 38.80 -23.33 7.17
C VAL A 307 39.31 -24.75 6.96
N GLU A 308 39.78 -25.38 8.02
CA GLU A 308 40.32 -26.75 7.99
C GLU A 308 39.23 -27.81 8.12
N ALA A 309 38.22 -27.56 8.97
CA ALA A 309 37.10 -28.46 9.18
C ALA A 309 35.81 -27.67 9.48
N THR A 310 34.66 -28.25 9.12
CA THR A 310 33.33 -27.67 9.35
C THR A 310 32.44 -28.51 10.28
N LYS A 311 32.88 -29.73 10.65
CA LYS A 311 32.14 -30.66 11.52
C LYS A 311 33.05 -31.17 12.65
N PRO A 312 32.56 -31.23 13.91
CA PRO A 312 31.23 -30.83 14.39
C PRO A 312 31.04 -29.30 14.49
N SER A 313 32.11 -28.53 14.41
CA SER A 313 32.12 -27.07 14.35
C SER A 313 33.24 -26.57 13.43
N ILE A 314 33.21 -25.28 13.10
CA ILE A 314 34.22 -24.66 12.25
C ILE A 314 35.56 -24.57 12.96
N LYS A 315 36.61 -25.12 12.33
CA LYS A 315 38.01 -24.97 12.75
C LYS A 315 38.79 -24.13 11.76
N LEU A 316 39.45 -23.10 12.27
CA LEU A 316 40.15 -22.10 11.50
C LEU A 316 41.67 -22.15 11.74
N ARG A 317 42.43 -22.05 10.66
CA ARG A 317 43.87 -21.80 10.69
C ARG A 317 44.14 -20.34 10.31
N ILE A 318 44.89 -19.63 11.14
CA ILE A 318 45.39 -18.28 10.82
C ILE A 318 46.58 -18.41 9.86
N MET A 319 46.59 -17.64 8.77
CA MET A 319 47.68 -17.68 7.79
C MET A 319 48.97 -17.05 8.35
N PRO A 320 50.17 -17.45 7.88
CA PRO A 320 51.45 -16.98 8.42
C PRO A 320 51.57 -15.46 8.50
N ASP A 321 51.12 -14.75 7.46
CA ASP A 321 51.20 -13.29 7.35
C ASP A 321 50.31 -12.54 8.36
N PHE A 322 49.38 -13.25 9.01
CA PHE A 322 48.39 -12.69 9.93
C PHE A 322 48.55 -13.21 11.37
N GLN A 323 49.64 -13.91 11.69
CA GLN A 323 49.89 -14.43 13.04
C GLN A 323 49.96 -13.33 14.11
N SER A 324 50.39 -12.12 13.75
CA SER A 324 50.40 -10.94 14.63
C SER A 324 49.00 -10.40 14.97
N LYS A 325 47.95 -10.89 14.28
CA LYS A 325 46.54 -10.48 14.41
C LYS A 325 46.27 -8.98 14.18
N THR A 326 47.22 -8.23 13.62
CA THR A 326 47.06 -6.80 13.26
C THR A 326 46.89 -6.58 11.76
N GLY A 327 47.22 -7.58 10.94
CA GLY A 327 47.20 -7.51 9.47
C GLY A 327 48.57 -7.21 8.87
N THR A 328 48.62 -7.17 7.53
CA THR A 328 49.81 -6.76 6.79
C THR A 328 49.73 -5.29 6.40
N SER A 329 50.86 -4.67 6.03
CA SER A 329 50.88 -3.28 5.53
C SER A 329 49.98 -3.07 4.32
N GLU A 330 49.81 -4.08 3.48
CA GLU A 330 48.96 -4.04 2.28
C GLU A 330 47.49 -4.35 2.58
N THR A 331 47.21 -5.16 3.60
CA THR A 331 45.85 -5.57 3.97
C THR A 331 45.63 -5.43 5.48
N PRO A 332 45.38 -4.20 5.98
CA PRO A 332 45.12 -3.98 7.39
C PRO A 332 43.80 -4.65 7.82
N LEU A 333 43.81 -5.20 9.03
CA LEU A 333 42.61 -5.75 9.64
C LEU A 333 41.82 -4.68 10.38
N ARG A 334 40.51 -4.80 10.34
CA ARG A 334 39.55 -3.93 11.04
C ARG A 334 39.35 -4.41 12.47
N HIS A 335 38.84 -3.54 13.33
CA HIS A 335 38.65 -3.84 14.74
C HIS A 335 37.86 -5.13 15.00
N TYR A 336 36.77 -5.37 14.25
CA TYR A 336 35.96 -6.60 14.36
C TYR A 336 36.68 -7.84 13.82
N GLU A 337 37.52 -7.72 12.80
CA GLU A 337 38.34 -8.82 12.27
C GLU A 337 39.43 -9.20 13.28
N ILE A 338 40.08 -8.21 13.89
CA ILE A 338 41.08 -8.42 14.94
C ILE A 338 40.44 -9.12 16.16
N ALA A 339 39.25 -8.66 16.58
CA ALA A 339 38.50 -9.26 17.67
C ALA A 339 38.11 -10.71 17.35
N PHE A 340 37.65 -10.97 16.11
CA PHE A 340 37.38 -12.33 15.64
C PHE A 340 38.62 -13.24 15.68
N LEU A 341 39.78 -12.77 15.21
CA LEU A 341 41.03 -13.56 15.28
C LEU A 341 41.48 -13.84 16.72
N LYS A 342 41.09 -13.02 17.70
CA LYS A 342 41.34 -13.27 19.13
C LYS A 342 40.40 -14.33 19.72
N ALA A 343 39.26 -14.57 19.07
CA ALA A 343 38.31 -15.62 19.44
C ALA A 343 38.72 -17.01 18.95
N ILE A 344 39.68 -17.11 18.02
CA ILE A 344 40.27 -18.39 17.58
C ILE A 344 41.21 -18.93 18.67
N GLU A 345 40.91 -20.13 19.15
CA GLU A 345 41.70 -20.88 20.13
C GLU A 345 42.91 -21.58 19.47
N GLU A 346 43.81 -22.14 20.29
CA GLU A 346 45.04 -22.77 19.79
C GLU A 346 44.77 -24.01 18.91
N ASP A 347 43.67 -24.70 19.16
CA ASP A 347 43.22 -25.87 18.38
C ASP A 347 42.39 -25.50 17.13
N GLY A 348 42.28 -24.20 16.85
CA GLY A 348 41.52 -23.62 15.75
C GLY A 348 40.02 -23.49 16.00
N ALA A 349 39.50 -23.91 17.15
CA ALA A 349 38.09 -23.73 17.50
C ALA A 349 37.75 -22.26 17.78
N LEU A 350 36.46 -21.93 17.71
CA LEU A 350 35.94 -20.59 17.97
C LEU A 350 35.36 -20.50 19.38
N ASN A 351 35.86 -19.56 20.18
CA ASN A 351 35.35 -19.29 21.51
C ASN A 351 34.07 -18.43 21.46
N GLU A 352 32.94 -18.96 21.92
CA GLU A 352 31.64 -18.28 21.79
C GLU A 352 31.54 -16.97 22.60
N GLU A 353 32.18 -16.89 23.75
CA GLU A 353 32.16 -15.68 24.60
C GLU A 353 32.91 -14.53 23.93
N LYS A 354 34.10 -14.79 23.40
CA LYS A 354 34.89 -13.80 22.64
C LYS A 354 34.22 -13.40 21.33
N LEU A 355 33.48 -14.31 20.69
CA LEU A 355 32.66 -13.97 19.53
C LEU A 355 31.48 -13.07 19.90
N ALA A 356 30.81 -13.32 21.03
CA ALA A 356 29.75 -12.44 21.52
C ALA A 356 30.31 -11.04 21.85
N GLU A 357 31.47 -10.96 22.51
CA GLU A 357 32.19 -9.70 22.75
C GLU A 357 32.52 -8.96 21.45
N THR A 358 32.90 -9.69 20.39
CA THR A 358 33.16 -9.11 19.07
C THR A 358 31.91 -8.44 18.50
N ILE A 359 30.74 -9.08 18.60
CA ILE A 359 29.46 -8.52 18.16
C ILE A 359 29.04 -7.33 19.01
N MET A 360 29.19 -7.40 20.34
CA MET A 360 28.90 -6.29 21.24
C MET A 360 29.80 -5.08 20.92
N SER A 361 31.09 -5.30 20.72
CA SER A 361 32.03 -4.24 20.35
C SER A 361 31.72 -3.62 18.99
N LEU A 362 31.33 -4.43 17.99
CA LEU A 362 30.88 -3.94 16.69
C LEU A 362 29.64 -3.05 16.84
N ARG A 363 28.64 -3.51 17.62
CA ARG A 363 27.44 -2.74 17.94
C ARG A 363 27.81 -1.41 18.59
N ASP A 364 28.58 -1.42 19.67
CA ASP A 364 28.88 -0.21 20.45
C ASP A 364 29.65 0.81 19.60
N ASN A 365 30.63 0.35 18.80
CA ASN A 365 31.34 1.21 17.85
C ASN A 365 30.42 1.78 16.77
N THR A 366 29.46 1.00 16.29
CA THR A 366 28.50 1.46 15.27
C THR A 366 27.52 2.46 15.86
N GLU A 367 26.98 2.21 17.06
CA GLU A 367 26.12 3.16 17.78
C GLU A 367 26.85 4.48 18.08
N GLU A 368 28.12 4.42 18.49
CA GLU A 368 28.94 5.62 18.70
C GLU A 368 29.08 6.42 17.40
N LYS A 369 29.35 5.74 16.27
CA LYS A 369 29.42 6.38 14.94
C LYS A 369 28.09 6.96 14.46
N MET A 370 26.97 6.41 14.94
CA MET A 370 25.62 6.85 14.60
C MET A 370 25.12 8.03 15.43
N ARG A 371 25.84 8.42 16.49
CA ARG A 371 25.44 9.54 17.35
C ARG A 371 25.23 10.82 16.53
N GLY A 372 24.03 11.39 16.63
CA GLY A 372 23.64 12.62 15.92
C GLY A 372 23.15 12.44 14.49
N TYR A 373 23.24 11.24 13.91
CA TYR A 373 22.76 10.95 12.55
C TYR A 373 21.36 10.33 12.54
N CYS A 374 20.63 10.48 11.43
CA CYS A 374 19.33 9.84 11.25
C CYS A 374 19.50 8.35 11.01
N ARG A 375 19.04 7.52 11.96
CA ARG A 375 19.07 6.05 11.81
C ARG A 375 18.27 5.60 10.59
N ARG A 376 17.07 6.14 10.37
CA ARG A 376 16.20 5.75 9.26
C ARG A 376 16.85 6.04 7.91
N ASP A 377 17.30 7.28 7.71
CA ASP A 377 17.92 7.67 6.43
C ASP A 377 19.24 6.92 6.19
N THR A 378 19.97 6.61 7.26
CA THR A 378 21.20 5.79 7.16
C THR A 378 20.88 4.35 6.75
N ILE A 379 19.86 3.73 7.33
CA ILE A 379 19.40 2.39 6.93
C ILE A 379 19.00 2.40 5.45
N ASP A 380 18.22 3.39 5.02
CA ASP A 380 17.75 3.48 3.63
C ASP A 380 18.91 3.76 2.65
N TYR A 381 19.90 4.56 3.06
CA TYR A 381 21.13 4.76 2.31
C TYR A 381 21.92 3.46 2.11
N TYR A 382 22.10 2.65 3.14
CA TYR A 382 22.82 1.37 3.02
C TYR A 382 22.04 0.32 2.24
N ARG A 383 20.71 0.29 2.33
CA ARG A 383 19.87 -0.53 1.43
C ARG A 383 20.07 -0.15 -0.04
N ASN A 384 20.20 1.14 -0.33
CA ASN A 384 20.51 1.61 -1.69
C ASN A 384 21.92 1.20 -2.13
N ILE A 385 22.92 1.17 -1.23
CA ILE A 385 24.25 0.61 -1.56
C ILE A 385 24.15 -0.86 -1.95
N VAL A 386 23.39 -1.68 -1.21
CA VAL A 386 23.17 -3.10 -1.55
C VAL A 386 22.51 -3.23 -2.93
N THR A 387 21.53 -2.39 -3.22
CA THR A 387 20.87 -2.36 -4.54
C THR A 387 21.87 -2.02 -5.66
N LYS A 388 22.71 -1.01 -5.46
CA LYS A 388 23.76 -0.63 -6.42
C LYS A 388 24.81 -1.72 -6.62
N ALA A 389 25.16 -2.44 -5.56
CA ALA A 389 26.06 -3.59 -5.62
C ALA A 389 25.50 -4.69 -6.53
N TRP A 390 24.21 -5.03 -6.39
CA TRP A 390 23.54 -5.96 -7.31
C TRP A 390 23.52 -5.47 -8.75
N THR A 391 23.23 -4.17 -8.96
CA THR A 391 23.25 -3.58 -10.30
C THR A 391 24.62 -3.74 -10.98
N GLN A 392 25.73 -3.61 -10.25
CA GLN A 392 27.07 -3.81 -10.80
C GLN A 392 27.31 -5.25 -11.27
N VAL A 393 26.81 -6.24 -10.53
CA VAL A 393 26.91 -7.66 -10.90
C VAL A 393 26.03 -7.97 -12.11
N GLU A 394 24.79 -7.49 -12.12
CA GLU A 394 23.81 -7.77 -13.18
C GLU A 394 24.17 -7.10 -14.50
N GLN A 395 24.66 -5.86 -14.47
CA GLN A 395 25.00 -5.10 -15.67
C GLN A 395 26.40 -5.41 -16.23
N ALA A 396 27.18 -6.27 -15.57
CA ALA A 396 28.46 -6.72 -16.09
C ALA A 396 28.30 -7.46 -17.43
N GLY A 397 28.98 -6.97 -18.47
CA GLY A 397 28.79 -7.43 -19.85
C GLY A 397 29.37 -8.82 -20.15
N THR A 398 30.22 -9.37 -19.29
CA THR A 398 30.82 -10.71 -19.45
C THR A 398 30.75 -11.53 -18.16
N PRO A 399 30.73 -12.88 -18.25
CA PRO A 399 30.78 -13.78 -17.09
C PRO A 399 31.95 -13.50 -16.13
N GLU A 400 33.13 -13.19 -16.66
CA GLU A 400 34.33 -12.89 -15.89
C GLU A 400 34.19 -11.56 -15.13
N LEU A 401 33.65 -10.51 -15.78
CA LEU A 401 33.38 -9.23 -15.12
C LEU A 401 32.30 -9.37 -14.05
N ALA A 402 31.26 -10.17 -14.29
CA ALA A 402 30.22 -10.44 -13.31
C ALA A 402 30.77 -11.18 -12.08
N SER A 403 31.66 -12.16 -12.30
CA SER A 403 32.28 -12.93 -11.22
C SER A 403 33.21 -12.03 -10.38
N ASN A 404 34.00 -11.16 -11.01
CA ASN A 404 34.85 -10.19 -10.31
C ASN A 404 34.03 -9.14 -9.55
N ALA A 405 32.97 -8.59 -10.16
CA ALA A 405 32.07 -7.66 -9.48
C ALA A 405 31.40 -8.30 -8.25
N TYR A 406 31.04 -9.58 -8.35
CA TYR A 406 30.48 -10.33 -7.22
C TYR A 406 31.50 -10.49 -6.09
N ASP A 407 32.75 -10.83 -6.39
CA ASP A 407 33.83 -10.90 -5.39
C ASP A 407 34.09 -9.53 -4.74
N GLU A 408 34.17 -8.47 -5.54
CA GLU A 408 34.38 -7.10 -5.05
C GLU A 408 33.26 -6.65 -4.12
N GLN A 409 32.01 -6.90 -4.50
CA GLN A 409 30.82 -6.51 -3.74
C GLN A 409 30.35 -7.54 -2.71
N LEU A 410 31.03 -8.69 -2.59
CA LEU A 410 30.61 -9.85 -1.79
C LEU A 410 29.98 -9.47 -0.45
N LEU A 411 30.67 -8.70 0.38
CA LEU A 411 30.19 -8.33 1.71
C LEU A 411 28.89 -7.53 1.66
N TRP A 412 28.74 -6.59 0.72
CA TRP A 412 27.49 -5.84 0.53
C TRP A 412 26.35 -6.73 0.02
N LEU A 413 26.63 -7.71 -0.82
CA LEU A 413 25.62 -8.65 -1.31
C LEU A 413 25.10 -9.56 -0.18
N LEU A 414 25.96 -9.89 0.80
CA LEU A 414 25.56 -10.69 1.98
C LEU A 414 24.58 -9.96 2.91
N LEU A 415 24.47 -8.63 2.83
CA LEU A 415 23.48 -7.84 3.58
C LEU A 415 22.06 -8.01 3.02
N ASP A 416 21.91 -8.56 1.81
CA ASP A 416 20.60 -8.79 1.20
C ASP A 416 19.89 -10.00 1.85
N PRO A 417 18.68 -9.83 2.43
CA PRO A 417 17.91 -10.95 2.94
C PRO A 417 17.59 -12.01 1.88
N ASN A 418 17.50 -11.62 0.61
CA ASN A 418 17.16 -12.47 -0.54
C ASN A 418 18.38 -12.78 -1.43
N VAL A 419 19.59 -12.76 -0.86
CA VAL A 419 20.86 -13.01 -1.58
C VAL A 419 20.84 -14.25 -2.47
N LYS A 420 20.14 -15.33 -2.05
CA LYS A 420 20.01 -16.56 -2.83
C LYS A 420 19.28 -16.33 -4.15
N ASP A 421 18.09 -15.73 -4.07
CA ASP A 421 17.20 -15.54 -5.22
C ASP A 421 17.80 -14.51 -6.19
N HIS A 422 18.40 -13.45 -5.65
CA HIS A 422 19.11 -12.45 -6.46
C HIS A 422 20.37 -13.03 -7.12
N THR A 423 21.15 -13.86 -6.43
CA THR A 423 22.29 -14.56 -7.06
C THR A 423 21.81 -15.48 -8.18
N GLN A 424 20.73 -16.23 -7.98
CA GLN A 424 20.18 -17.09 -9.02
C GLN A 424 19.69 -16.30 -10.23
N THR A 425 19.04 -15.16 -10.01
CA THR A 425 18.54 -14.28 -11.07
C THR A 425 19.69 -13.64 -11.85
N ALA A 426 20.67 -13.07 -11.15
CA ALA A 426 21.82 -12.40 -11.75
C ALA A 426 22.67 -13.33 -12.65
N PHE A 427 22.73 -14.62 -12.30
CA PHE A 427 23.50 -15.62 -13.04
C PHE A 427 22.65 -16.66 -13.79
N GLN A 428 21.33 -16.49 -13.93
CA GLN A 428 20.45 -17.50 -14.54
C GLN A 428 20.88 -17.93 -15.95
N ASN A 429 21.27 -16.95 -16.78
CA ASN A 429 21.69 -17.15 -18.17
C ASN A 429 23.20 -16.97 -18.35
N ARG A 430 23.98 -17.03 -17.26
CA ARG A 430 25.42 -16.80 -17.26
C ARG A 430 26.11 -17.96 -16.54
N ALA A 431 27.30 -18.29 -17.00
CA ALA A 431 28.18 -19.15 -16.24
C ALA A 431 28.97 -18.31 -15.23
N PHE A 432 29.37 -18.92 -14.12
CA PHE A 432 30.23 -18.28 -13.11
C PHE A 432 31.63 -18.87 -13.23
N GLU A 433 32.63 -17.98 -13.23
CA GLU A 433 34.03 -18.35 -13.37
C GLU A 433 34.79 -18.03 -12.07
N PRO A 434 34.96 -19.00 -11.17
CA PRO A 434 35.61 -18.76 -9.89
C PRO A 434 37.11 -18.50 -10.06
N ASN A 435 37.62 -17.43 -9.43
CA ASN A 435 39.06 -17.23 -9.34
C ASN A 435 39.67 -18.24 -8.35
N PRO A 436 40.76 -18.94 -8.71
CA PRO A 436 41.50 -19.82 -7.80
C PRO A 436 41.91 -19.19 -6.46
N LEU A 437 42.04 -17.86 -6.39
CA LEU A 437 42.43 -17.13 -5.18
C LEU A 437 41.26 -16.80 -4.24
N TRP A 438 40.01 -17.04 -4.65
CA TRP A 438 38.82 -16.74 -3.84
C TRP A 438 38.59 -17.79 -2.76
N LEU A 439 39.33 -17.69 -1.65
CA LEU A 439 39.21 -18.62 -0.53
C LEU A 439 37.79 -18.72 0.01
N TRP A 440 36.99 -17.64 -0.05
CA TRP A 440 35.58 -17.66 0.37
C TRP A 440 34.72 -18.60 -0.49
N TYR A 441 34.95 -18.63 -1.81
CA TYR A 441 34.21 -19.49 -2.72
C TYR A 441 34.66 -20.94 -2.57
N TRP A 442 35.98 -21.16 -2.55
CA TRP A 442 36.55 -22.50 -2.45
C TRP A 442 36.28 -23.16 -1.10
N TYR A 443 36.20 -22.37 -0.03
CA TYR A 443 35.68 -22.83 1.26
C TYR A 443 34.28 -23.43 1.09
N GLY A 444 33.35 -22.68 0.48
CA GLY A 444 31.98 -23.15 0.25
C GLY A 444 31.92 -24.40 -0.60
N TYR A 445 32.62 -24.36 -1.74
CA TYR A 445 32.67 -25.45 -2.70
C TYR A 445 33.26 -26.74 -2.12
N THR A 446 34.34 -26.67 -1.34
CA THR A 446 35.02 -27.88 -0.85
C THR A 446 34.28 -28.55 0.31
N HIS A 447 33.59 -27.77 1.15
CA HIS A 447 32.99 -28.27 2.38
C HIS A 447 31.48 -28.50 2.30
N TYR A 448 30.77 -27.81 1.39
CA TYR A 448 29.31 -27.87 1.29
C TYR A 448 28.78 -28.32 -0.08
N ASN A 449 29.61 -28.42 -1.12
CA ASN A 449 29.20 -29.06 -2.36
C ASN A 449 29.14 -30.59 -2.14
N PRO A 450 28.03 -31.28 -2.49
CA PRO A 450 27.94 -32.73 -2.36
C PRO A 450 28.98 -33.50 -3.20
N ASN A 451 29.44 -32.94 -4.33
CA ASN A 451 30.40 -33.60 -5.22
C ASN A 451 31.51 -32.62 -5.69
N PRO A 452 32.48 -32.26 -4.84
CA PRO A 452 33.54 -31.35 -5.23
C PRO A 452 34.54 -32.07 -6.15
N ILE A 453 34.67 -31.57 -7.39
CA ILE A 453 35.56 -32.14 -8.41
C ILE A 453 36.98 -31.56 -8.29
N ILE A 454 37.10 -30.35 -7.74
CA ILE A 454 38.36 -29.60 -7.61
C ILE A 454 38.64 -29.25 -6.14
N LYS A 455 39.86 -29.54 -5.69
CA LYS A 455 40.40 -29.10 -4.39
C LYS A 455 41.58 -28.16 -4.62
N PRO A 456 41.42 -26.84 -4.46
CA PRO A 456 42.51 -25.90 -4.66
C PRO A 456 43.54 -26.00 -3.52
N SER A 457 44.82 -25.85 -3.86
CA SER A 457 45.92 -25.80 -2.88
C SER A 457 46.04 -24.41 -2.28
N THR A 458 46.01 -24.33 -0.95
CA THR A 458 46.00 -23.05 -0.19
C THR A 458 47.37 -22.40 -0.03
N THR A 459 48.46 -23.04 -0.48
CA THR A 459 49.82 -22.72 -0.01
C THR A 459 50.81 -22.40 -1.14
N ILE A 460 50.48 -22.65 -2.41
CA ILE A 460 51.35 -22.32 -3.55
C ILE A 460 50.50 -21.85 -4.74
N PRO A 461 50.73 -20.66 -5.30
CA PRO A 461 50.13 -20.24 -6.56
C PRO A 461 50.91 -20.88 -7.71
N THR A 462 50.85 -22.20 -7.87
CA THR A 462 51.35 -22.87 -9.08
C THR A 462 50.18 -23.12 -10.02
N LEU A 463 50.17 -22.30 -11.08
CA LEU A 463 49.37 -22.33 -12.31
C LEU A 463 48.01 -23.08 -12.26
N PRO A 464 46.88 -22.36 -12.25
CA PRO A 464 45.59 -23.00 -12.24
C PRO A 464 45.28 -23.52 -13.65
N THR A 465 44.92 -24.80 -13.75
CA THR A 465 43.97 -25.18 -14.80
C THR A 465 42.76 -24.27 -14.59
N LYS A 466 42.40 -23.41 -15.56
CA LYS A 466 41.24 -22.51 -15.45
C LYS A 466 40.08 -23.38 -14.94
N PRO A 467 39.55 -23.13 -13.73
CA PRO A 467 38.47 -23.96 -13.20
C PRO A 467 37.31 -23.91 -14.19
N PRO A 468 36.62 -25.04 -14.43
CA PRO A 468 35.55 -25.10 -15.41
C PRO A 468 34.47 -24.10 -15.03
N SER A 469 33.93 -23.42 -16.05
CA SER A 469 32.80 -22.52 -15.89
C SER A 469 31.61 -23.29 -15.35
N ILE A 470 31.04 -22.86 -14.22
CA ILE A 470 29.91 -23.54 -13.58
C ILE A 470 28.59 -22.84 -13.92
N PRO A 471 27.45 -23.56 -14.03
CA PRO A 471 26.16 -22.93 -14.20
C PRO A 471 25.84 -21.97 -13.03
N GLY A 472 25.30 -20.80 -13.32
CA GLY A 472 24.95 -19.80 -12.30
C GLY A 472 24.00 -20.31 -11.21
N ALA A 473 23.10 -21.23 -11.56
CA ALA A 473 22.21 -21.87 -10.59
C ALA A 473 22.97 -22.77 -9.59
N GLU A 474 24.02 -23.46 -10.04
CA GLU A 474 24.87 -24.26 -9.15
C GLU A 474 25.70 -23.35 -8.25
N PHE A 475 26.22 -22.25 -8.79
CA PHE A 475 26.89 -21.20 -8.02
C PHE A 475 25.99 -20.65 -6.91
N ALA A 476 24.78 -20.20 -7.25
CA ALA A 476 23.83 -19.64 -6.30
C ALA A 476 23.46 -20.63 -5.18
N ASN A 477 23.23 -21.90 -5.55
CA ASN A 477 22.94 -22.97 -4.58
C ASN A 477 24.12 -23.22 -3.64
N ASN A 478 25.36 -23.24 -4.16
CA ASN A 478 26.56 -23.42 -3.34
C ASN A 478 26.75 -22.26 -2.36
N VAL A 479 26.64 -21.01 -2.83
CA VAL A 479 26.76 -19.83 -1.96
C VAL A 479 25.69 -19.84 -0.86
N ALA A 480 24.43 -20.06 -1.21
CA ALA A 480 23.34 -20.12 -0.23
C ALA A 480 23.55 -21.24 0.81
N THR A 481 23.89 -22.45 0.34
CA THR A 481 24.15 -23.60 1.21
C THR A 481 25.34 -23.34 2.13
N SER A 482 26.40 -22.74 1.60
CA SER A 482 27.60 -22.39 2.36
C SER A 482 27.29 -21.35 3.44
N LEU A 483 26.56 -20.28 3.11
CA LEU A 483 26.20 -19.23 4.08
C LEU A 483 25.29 -19.77 5.19
N GLU A 484 24.23 -20.52 4.83
CA GLU A 484 23.32 -21.10 5.81
C GLU A 484 24.02 -22.13 6.70
N SER A 485 24.79 -23.04 6.09
CA SER A 485 25.52 -24.07 6.84
C SER A 485 26.62 -23.47 7.71
N THR A 486 27.30 -22.42 7.24
CA THR A 486 28.30 -21.71 8.03
C THR A 486 27.63 -21.05 9.23
N ALA A 487 26.57 -20.28 9.03
CA ALA A 487 25.86 -19.60 10.12
C ALA A 487 25.31 -20.57 11.17
N ASN A 488 24.91 -21.78 10.76
CA ASN A 488 24.42 -22.82 11.66
C ASN A 488 25.54 -23.57 12.43
N ASN A 489 26.75 -23.67 11.86
CA ASN A 489 27.87 -24.43 12.43
C ASN A 489 29.02 -23.57 13.00
N ILE A 490 28.87 -22.23 12.96
CA ILE A 490 29.95 -21.30 13.35
C ILE A 490 30.28 -21.34 14.84
N VAL A 491 29.33 -21.74 15.68
CA VAL A 491 29.50 -21.94 17.12
C VAL A 491 29.04 -23.34 17.49
N VAL A 492 29.73 -23.98 18.45
CA VAL A 492 29.36 -25.32 18.92
C VAL A 492 28.02 -25.26 19.66
N ASN A 493 27.81 -24.19 20.42
CA ASN A 493 26.59 -23.98 21.18
C ASN A 493 25.95 -22.62 20.86
N VAL A 494 24.96 -22.64 19.96
CA VAL A 494 24.19 -21.46 19.53
C VAL A 494 23.44 -20.81 20.71
N GLU A 495 22.98 -21.59 21.69
CA GLU A 495 22.29 -21.08 22.88
C GLU A 495 23.26 -20.33 23.79
N LYS A 496 24.47 -20.87 24.02
CA LYS A 496 25.53 -20.19 24.78
C LYS A 496 25.90 -18.87 24.12
N PHE A 497 26.12 -18.89 22.80
CA PHE A 497 26.42 -17.68 22.04
C PHE A 497 25.28 -16.63 22.12
N ALA A 498 24.02 -17.05 21.96
CA ALA A 498 22.87 -16.15 22.08
C ALA A 498 22.72 -15.56 23.50
N ASN A 499 22.91 -16.38 24.53
CA ASN A 499 22.82 -15.94 25.94
C ASN A 499 23.92 -14.93 26.30
N SER A 500 25.12 -15.07 25.72
CA SER A 500 26.22 -14.11 25.93
C SER A 500 26.00 -12.75 25.27
N ILE A 501 25.05 -12.62 24.33
CA ILE A 501 24.72 -11.36 23.65
C ILE A 501 23.59 -10.60 24.38
N LEU A 502 22.78 -11.28 25.20
CA LEU A 502 21.70 -10.65 25.94
C LEU A 502 22.26 -9.71 27.01
N PRO A 503 21.84 -8.44 27.07
CA PRO A 503 22.24 -7.57 28.17
C PRO A 503 21.71 -8.15 29.49
N SER A 504 22.56 -8.17 30.52
CA SER A 504 22.13 -8.42 31.91
C SER A 504 20.90 -7.55 32.21
N PRO A 505 19.86 -8.08 32.88
CA PRO A 505 18.65 -7.33 33.13
C PRO A 505 18.99 -6.07 33.94
N LEU A 506 18.77 -4.91 33.33
CA LEU A 506 18.80 -3.61 34.00
C LEU A 506 17.87 -3.68 35.23
N SER A 507 18.42 -3.28 36.38
CA SER A 507 17.73 -3.17 37.66
C SER A 507 16.34 -2.54 37.50
N LYS A 508 15.33 -3.20 38.10
CA LYS A 508 13.92 -2.78 38.17
C LYS A 508 13.77 -1.25 38.26
N ALA A 509 13.22 -0.66 37.20
CA ALA A 509 12.70 0.70 37.27
C ALA A 509 11.55 0.74 38.30
N SER A 510 11.61 1.73 39.19
CA SER A 510 10.63 1.99 40.25
C SER A 510 9.26 2.32 39.65
N ASN A 511 8.21 1.63 40.12
CA ASN A 511 6.81 1.93 39.81
C ASN A 511 6.22 2.78 40.94
N GLU A 512 6.66 4.03 41.07
CA GLU A 512 6.00 5.00 41.94
C GLU A 512 5.59 6.23 41.11
N PRO A 513 4.28 6.51 40.96
CA PRO A 513 3.80 7.69 40.27
C PRO A 513 3.87 8.90 41.22
N THR A 514 4.78 9.83 40.95
CA THR A 514 4.78 11.14 41.60
C THR A 514 3.73 12.06 40.96
N GLN A 515 2.74 12.41 41.79
CA GLN A 515 1.75 13.50 41.70
C GLN A 515 0.32 13.14 41.27
N HIS A 516 -0.53 13.06 42.30
CA HIS A 516 -1.97 13.23 42.28
C HIS A 516 -2.34 14.72 42.28
N ASN A 517 -3.49 15.03 41.66
CA ASN A 517 -4.24 16.29 41.66
C ASN A 517 -3.81 17.39 40.68
N ALA A 518 -4.56 17.50 39.57
CA ALA A 518 -5.01 18.80 39.06
C ALA A 518 -6.34 18.63 38.30
N THR A 519 -7.35 19.31 38.81
CA THR A 519 -8.73 19.44 38.34
C THR A 519 -8.85 20.34 37.10
N CYS A 520 -9.96 20.18 36.37
CA CYS A 520 -10.41 21.01 35.24
C CYS A 520 -10.03 22.50 35.29
N VAL A 521 -9.63 23.04 34.13
CA VAL A 521 -9.87 24.42 33.74
C VAL A 521 -10.24 24.46 32.25
N CYS A 522 -11.49 24.80 31.96
CA CYS A 522 -11.90 25.33 30.66
C CYS A 522 -11.32 26.74 30.49
N ALA A 523 -10.81 27.05 29.30
CA ALA A 523 -10.77 28.42 28.80
C ALA A 523 -10.83 28.39 27.26
N CYS A 524 -11.96 28.84 26.72
CA CYS A 524 -12.10 29.23 25.33
C CYS A 524 -11.23 30.46 25.04
N HIS A 525 -10.39 30.43 24.00
CA HIS A 525 -10.18 31.60 23.15
C HIS A 525 -9.62 31.21 21.76
N ALA A 526 -10.10 31.92 20.75
CA ALA A 526 -9.94 31.66 19.33
C ALA A 526 -8.50 31.78 18.79
N CYS A 527 -8.17 30.98 17.79
CA CYS A 527 -7.44 31.46 16.60
C CYS A 527 -7.61 30.50 15.42
N ALA A 528 -7.93 31.10 14.28
CA ALA A 528 -8.17 30.45 13.00
C ALA A 528 -6.87 29.97 12.35
N CYS A 529 -6.94 28.85 11.64
CA CYS A 529 -6.16 28.62 10.43
C CYS A 529 -7.04 27.85 9.44
N ALA A 530 -7.37 28.54 8.35
CA ALA A 530 -8.04 28.02 7.19
C ALA A 530 -7.14 27.02 6.45
N CYS A 531 -7.72 25.88 6.08
CA CYS A 531 -7.29 25.10 4.93
C CYS A 531 -8.54 24.70 4.16
N ALA A 532 -8.54 25.07 2.89
CA ALA A 532 -9.62 24.97 1.93
C ALA A 532 -10.11 23.53 1.75
N CYS A 533 -11.43 23.34 1.72
CA CYS A 533 -12.08 22.20 1.09
C CYS A 533 -13.42 22.68 0.54
N VAL A 534 -13.55 22.59 -0.79
CA VAL A 534 -14.75 22.87 -1.57
C VAL A 534 -15.91 22.05 -1.00
N SER A 535 -16.99 22.71 -0.57
CA SER A 535 -18.15 22.06 0.03
C SER A 535 -19.03 21.49 -1.08
N CYS A 536 -19.08 20.16 -1.17
CA CYS A 536 -19.85 19.42 -2.16
C CYS A 536 -21.32 19.31 -1.74
N ALA A 537 -22.24 19.77 -2.57
CA ALA A 537 -23.62 19.30 -2.55
C ALA A 537 -23.67 17.97 -3.35
N CYS A 538 -23.69 16.85 -2.63
CA CYS A 538 -23.80 15.52 -3.23
C CYS A 538 -25.27 15.11 -3.32
N ALA A 539 -25.83 15.03 -4.54
CA ALA A 539 -27.07 14.29 -4.78
C ALA A 539 -26.77 12.79 -4.62
N CYS A 540 -27.53 12.09 -3.76
CA CYS A 540 -27.22 10.72 -3.32
C CYS A 540 -28.13 9.62 -3.90
N ALA A 541 -28.92 9.87 -4.96
CA ALA A 541 -29.74 8.82 -5.57
C ALA A 541 -29.22 8.36 -6.94
N GLY A 542 -28.89 7.07 -7.04
CA GLY A 542 -28.64 6.41 -8.32
C GLY A 542 -29.96 6.09 -9.04
N GLY A 543 -29.95 6.19 -10.36
CA GLY A 543 -31.07 5.79 -11.21
C GLY A 543 -31.24 4.28 -11.25
N GLY A 544 -32.47 3.84 -11.47
CA GLY A 544 -32.84 2.43 -11.51
C GLY A 544 -34.01 2.19 -12.44
N VAL A 545 -34.17 0.94 -12.89
CA VAL A 545 -35.30 0.52 -13.71
C VAL A 545 -35.95 -0.71 -13.09
N GLY A 546 -37.28 -0.73 -13.04
CA GLY A 546 -38.06 -1.82 -12.45
C GLY A 546 -38.82 -2.62 -13.46
#